data_AF-A0A3M1I676-F1
#
_entry.id   AF-A0A3M1I676-F1
#
_cell.length_a   1.000
_cell.length_b   1.000
_cell.length_c   1.000
_cell.angle_alpha   90.00
_cell.angle_beta   90.00
_cell.angle_gamma   90.00
#
_symmetry.space_group_name_H-M   'P 1'
#
loop_
_entity.id
_entity.type
_entity.pdbx_description
1 polymer ?
#
loop_
_entity_poly.entity_id
_entity_poly.type
_entity_poly.pdbx_seq_one_letter_code
_entity_poly.pdbx_strand_id
1 'polypeptide(L)'
;MGCGKHPGMHGARQRRGWAMTLATALVLLAAGCAGPSGGRIAKVLPHWLDREGRHALAPSLFERDAYQHHLRTHPEERGGL
;
A
#
# COMPACT_ATOMS: atom_id res chain seq x y z
N MET A 1 -32.63 -59.70 -31.30
CA MET A 1 -31.82 -58.76 -32.09
C MET A 1 -32.10 -57.35 -31.62
N GLY A 2 -31.06 -56.52 -31.43
CA GLY A 2 -31.20 -55.11 -31.06
C GLY A 2 -30.39 -54.69 -29.83
N CYS A 3 -29.06 -54.83 -29.91
CA CYS A 3 -28.14 -54.29 -28.90
C CYS A 3 -27.99 -52.77 -29.14
N GLY A 4 -28.36 -51.96 -28.15
CA GLY A 4 -28.26 -50.51 -28.19
C GLY A 4 -26.81 -50.03 -28.15
N LYS A 5 -26.44 -49.17 -29.10
CA LYS A 5 -25.13 -48.50 -29.14
C LYS A 5 -25.34 -47.00 -28.95
N HIS A 6 -25.21 -46.52 -27.72
CA HIS A 6 -25.12 -45.09 -27.41
C HIS A 6 -23.64 -44.67 -27.36
N PRO A 7 -23.16 -43.80 -28.26
CA PRO A 7 -21.81 -43.27 -28.18
C PRO A 7 -21.76 -41.99 -27.32
N GLY A 8 -21.00 -42.09 -26.22
CA GLY A 8 -19.96 -41.13 -25.82
C GLY A 8 -20.32 -39.66 -25.57
N MET A 9 -20.83 -39.35 -24.38
CA MET A 9 -21.01 -37.97 -23.86
C MET A 9 -19.78 -37.40 -23.11
N HIS A 10 -18.57 -37.93 -23.33
CA HIS A 10 -17.38 -37.56 -22.52
C HIS A 10 -16.65 -36.27 -22.97
N GLY A 11 -16.83 -35.81 -24.22
CA GLY A 11 -16.05 -34.69 -24.78
C GLY A 11 -16.38 -33.30 -24.21
N ALA A 12 -17.61 -33.07 -23.75
CA ALA A 12 -18.04 -31.76 -23.25
C ALA A 12 -17.56 -31.47 -21.82
N ARG A 13 -17.36 -32.52 -21.00
CA ARG A 13 -16.89 -32.40 -19.61
C ARG A 13 -15.40 -32.07 -19.54
N GLN A 14 -14.62 -32.64 -20.46
CA GLN A 14 -13.18 -32.48 -20.51
C GLN A 14 -12.75 -31.07 -20.96
N ARG A 15 -13.45 -30.47 -21.93
CA ARG A 15 -13.17 -29.10 -22.41
C ARG A 15 -13.45 -28.02 -21.37
N ARG A 16 -14.47 -28.23 -20.52
CA ARG A 16 -14.81 -27.30 -19.42
C ARG A 16 -13.77 -27.31 -18.30
N GLY A 17 -13.24 -28.49 -17.95
CA GLY A 17 -12.18 -28.61 -16.95
C GLY A 17 -10.91 -27.87 -17.36
N TRP A 18 -10.50 -28.00 -18.62
CA TRP A 18 -9.31 -27.34 -19.17
C TRP A 18 -9.46 -25.82 -19.25
N ALA A 19 -10.65 -25.32 -19.62
CA ALA A 19 -10.92 -23.89 -19.63
C ALA A 19 -10.84 -23.29 -18.22
N MET A 20 -11.31 -24.02 -17.20
CA MET A 20 -11.24 -23.58 -15.80
C MET A 20 -9.81 -23.57 -15.27
N THR A 21 -8.98 -24.57 -15.58
CA THR A 21 -7.57 -24.58 -15.19
C THR A 21 -6.78 -23.47 -15.89
N LEU A 22 -7.02 -23.22 -17.18
CA LEU A 22 -6.38 -22.12 -17.91
C LEU A 22 -6.78 -20.75 -17.35
N ALA A 23 -8.06 -20.55 -17.04
CA ALA A 23 -8.53 -19.31 -16.42
C ALA A 23 -7.89 -19.09 -15.04
N THR A 24 -7.79 -20.15 -14.23
CA THR A 24 -7.16 -20.08 -12.90
C THR A 24 -5.66 -19.77 -13.00
N ALA A 25 -4.95 -20.40 -13.93
CA ALA A 25 -3.53 -20.15 -14.16
C ALA A 25 -3.28 -18.71 -14.63
N LEU A 26 -4.15 -18.16 -15.48
CA LEU A 26 -4.04 -16.79 -15.97
C LEU A 26 -4.23 -15.75 -14.84
N VAL A 27 -5.19 -15.98 -13.93
CA VAL A 27 -5.41 -15.11 -12.76
C VAL A 27 -4.20 -15.12 -11.82
N LEU A 28 -3.62 -16.30 -11.57
CA LEU A 28 -2.44 -16.43 -10.72
C LEU A 28 -1.21 -15.74 -11.33
N LEU A 29 -1.05 -15.79 -12.65
CA LEU A 29 0.04 -15.11 -13.35
C LEU A 29 -0.08 -13.58 -13.27
N ALA A 30 -1.30 -13.04 -13.35
CA ALA A 30 -1.56 -11.61 -13.27
C ALA A 30 -1.35 -11.04 -11.84
N ALA A 31 -1.55 -11.83 -10.80
CA ALA A 31 -1.38 -11.42 -9.41
C ALA A 31 0.09 -11.17 -9.00
N GLY A 32 1.06 -11.67 -9.78
CA GLY A 32 2.50 -11.55 -9.48
C GLY A 32 3.14 -10.20 -9.87
N CYS A 33 2.42 -9.30 -10.54
CA CYS A 33 2.99 -8.04 -11.04
C CYS A 33 2.95 -6.86 -10.04
N ALA A 34 2.52 -7.07 -8.80
CA ALA A 34 2.61 -6.04 -7.77
C ALA A 34 4.06 -5.93 -7.24
N GLY A 35 4.87 -5.11 -7.91
CA GLY A 35 6.20 -4.74 -7.42
C GLY A 35 6.13 -4.07 -6.03
N PRO A 36 7.19 -4.14 -5.22
CA PRO A 36 7.20 -3.51 -3.90
C PRO A 36 6.97 -2.01 -4.06
N SER A 37 5.83 -1.52 -3.58
CA SER A 37 5.59 -0.09 -3.42
C SER A 37 6.60 0.40 -2.40
N GLY A 38 7.74 0.93 -2.87
CA GLY A 38 8.84 1.36 -2.02
C GLY A 38 8.32 2.24 -0.90
N GLY A 39 8.25 1.69 0.31
CA GLY A 39 7.88 2.43 1.50
C GLY A 39 8.92 3.50 1.72
N ARG A 40 8.61 4.75 1.35
CA ARG A 40 9.51 5.87 1.63
C ARG A 40 9.49 6.07 3.14
N ILE A 41 10.59 5.72 3.81
CA ILE A 41 10.80 6.10 5.20
C ILE A 41 11.02 7.61 5.20
N ALA A 42 9.94 8.37 5.33
CA ALA A 42 10.01 9.81 5.59
C ALA A 42 10.44 10.00 7.05
N LYS A 43 11.73 9.83 7.32
CA LYS A 43 12.32 10.09 8.65
C LYS A 43 12.54 11.59 8.84
N VAL A 44 11.46 12.36 8.68
CA VAL A 44 11.43 13.77 9.06
C VAL A 44 10.97 13.83 10.50
N LEU A 45 11.81 14.39 11.37
CA LEU A 45 11.38 14.80 12.69
C LEU A 45 10.32 15.90 12.49
N PRO A 46 9.06 15.72 12.91
CA PRO A 46 8.05 16.75 12.74
C PRO A 46 8.51 18.02 13.45
N HIS A 47 8.77 19.08 12.68
CA HIS A 47 9.06 20.38 13.24
C HIS A 47 7.74 21.08 13.56
N TRP A 48 7.59 21.48 14.81
CA TRP A 48 6.48 22.32 15.22
C TRP A 48 6.71 23.74 14.73
N LEU A 49 5.66 24.34 14.20
CA LEU A 49 5.61 25.76 13.91
C LEU A 49 4.95 26.45 15.09
N ASP A 50 5.40 27.65 15.43
CA ASP A 50 4.69 28.53 16.33
C ASP A 50 3.50 29.21 15.62
N ARG A 51 2.76 30.04 16.34
CA ARG A 51 1.62 30.82 15.79
C ARG A 51 2.00 31.78 14.66
N GLU A 52 3.27 32.14 14.54
CA GLU A 52 3.80 33.02 13.51
C GLU A 52 4.47 32.23 12.36
N GLY A 53 4.36 30.90 12.38
CA GLY A 53 4.91 30.02 11.34
C GLY A 53 6.42 29.80 11.46
N ARG A 54 7.04 30.11 12.60
CA ARG A 54 8.48 29.91 12.81
C ARG A 54 8.77 28.56 13.44
N HIS A 55 9.85 27.95 12.98
CA HIS A 55 10.38 26.67 13.49
C HIS A 55 11.60 26.86 14.39
N ALA A 56 12.15 28.07 14.45
CA ALA A 56 13.26 28.50 15.30
C ALA A 56 13.20 30.02 15.51
N LEU A 57 13.70 30.51 16.64
CA LEU A 57 13.82 31.95 16.92
C LEU A 57 15.06 32.57 16.27
N ALA A 58 16.07 31.75 15.98
CA ALA A 58 17.33 32.17 15.37
C ALA A 58 17.91 31.03 14.50
N PRO A 59 18.88 31.33 13.61
CA PRO A 59 19.43 30.35 12.67
C PRO A 59 20.36 29.31 13.31
N SER A 60 20.52 29.30 14.64
CA SER A 60 21.40 28.36 15.33
C SER A 60 20.72 27.00 15.56
N LEU A 61 21.50 25.92 15.41
CA LEU A 61 20.99 24.55 15.61
C LEU A 61 20.55 24.32 17.06
N PHE A 62 21.32 24.85 18.01
CA PHE A 62 21.06 24.70 19.44
C PHE A 62 19.76 25.37 19.86
N GLU A 63 19.54 26.62 19.43
CA GLU A 63 18.29 27.31 19.76
C GLU A 63 17.09 26.69 19.06
N ARG A 64 17.25 26.20 17.83
CA ARG A 64 16.18 25.45 17.16
C ARG A 64 15.76 24.23 17.99
N ASP A 65 16.70 23.42 18.46
CA ASP A 65 16.36 22.20 19.21
C ASP A 65 15.72 22.53 20.57
N ALA A 66 16.22 23.57 21.27
CA ALA A 66 15.59 24.08 22.48
C ALA A 66 14.16 24.57 22.23
N TYR A 67 13.96 25.32 21.14
CA TYR A 67 12.65 25.84 20.77
C TYR A 67 11.67 24.73 20.36
N GLN A 68 12.15 23.71 19.64
CA GLN A 68 11.35 22.53 19.31
C GLN A 68 10.96 21.73 20.55
N HIS A 69 11.84 21.66 21.55
CA HIS A 69 11.49 21.07 22.85
C HIS A 69 10.41 21.89 23.56
N HIS A 70 10.54 23.22 23.57
CA HIS A 70 9.55 24.13 24.14
C HIS A 70 8.17 24.01 23.49
N LEU A 71 8.10 24.02 22.15
CA LEU A 71 6.82 23.81 21.44
C LEU A 71 6.26 22.40 21.68
N ARG A 72 7.12 21.41 21.92
CA ARG A 72 6.67 20.04 22.25
C ARG A 72 5.98 19.98 23.62
N THR A 73 6.39 20.80 24.58
CA THR A 73 5.80 20.87 25.92
C THR A 73 4.64 21.88 26.01
N HIS A 74 4.57 22.86 25.10
CA HIS A 74 3.53 23.90 25.04
C HIS A 74 2.71 23.82 23.73
N PRO A 75 1.82 22.82 23.58
CA PRO A 75 1.03 22.64 22.37
C PRO A 75 0.14 23.84 22.00
N GLU A 76 -0.26 24.66 22.96
CA GLU A 76 -1.03 25.89 22.79
C GLU A 76 -0.30 27.00 22.03
N GLU A 77 1.03 26.94 21.99
CA GLU A 77 1.88 27.89 21.27
C GLU A 77 2.15 27.47 19.82
N ARG A 78 1.75 26.25 19.44
CA ARG A 78 1.89 25.75 18.07
C ARG A 78 0.90 26.45 17.14
N GLY A 79 1.31 26.66 15.90
CA GLY A 79 0.49 27.20 14.81
C GLY A 79 0.42 26.25 13.61
N GLY A 80 -0.38 26.65 12.61
CA GLY A 80 -0.51 25.93 11.33
C GLY A 80 -1.64 24.89 11.26
N LEU A 81 -2.81 25.19 11.84
CA LEU A 81 -4.06 24.48 11.51
C LEU A 81 -4.53 24.83 10.10
#